data_AF-N6TZV6-F1
#
_entry.id   AF-N6TZV6-F1
#
_cell.length_a   1.000
_cell.length_b   1.000
_cell.length_c   1.000
_cell.angle_alpha   90.00
_cell.angle_beta   90.00
_cell.angle_gamma   90.00
#
_symmetry.space_group_name_H-M   'P 1'
#
loop_
_entity.id
_entity.type
_entity.pdbx_description
1 polymer ?
#
loop_
_entity_poly.entity_id
_entity_poly.type
_entity_poly.pdbx_seq_one_letter_code
_entity_poly.pdbx_strand_id
1 'polypeptide(L)'
;MNPSFLDFGIAKGLANLTEMVVIDALSIDHLPIYFNIRDLKRIQPNDFRYSYEDFDFREYRKRLQDLTRITNRIDTVEALERAVKDLAKNIQRTQQAVAKNVPNRPRRDNLPEEILDLINAKNRIRKRWQRFRQSADRLLYKLFAVHSLPLYLVFLLASYLKNRPIHVKVENSTSAKRRIAAGVPQGTVILPVLYTLYTADISKLSTTKIAQYADDTAIYASSFYAQVAKSRIAHHLSLLTPYFDKWKLKVNPGKTELIIFSRKFTNNKILAPLMVQNTPIKPVKEVK
;
A
#
# COMPACT_ATOMS: atom_id res chain seq x y z
N MET A 1 28.52 -25.99 -10.38
CA MET A 1 28.30 -24.71 -11.07
C MET A 1 26.92 -24.21 -10.70
N ASN A 2 26.83 -23.11 -9.95
CA ASN A 2 25.55 -22.48 -9.63
C ASN A 2 25.24 -21.45 -10.73
N PRO A 3 24.05 -21.44 -11.34
CA PRO A 3 23.70 -20.43 -12.32
C PRO A 3 23.75 -19.05 -11.65
N SER A 4 24.55 -18.14 -12.20
CA SER A 4 24.83 -16.82 -11.61
C SER A 4 23.70 -15.82 -11.84
N PHE A 5 22.88 -16.01 -12.89
CA PHE A 5 21.78 -15.10 -13.25
C PHE A 5 20.60 -15.89 -13.84
N LEU A 6 19.38 -15.47 -13.50
CA LEU A 6 18.12 -16.02 -13.98
C LEU A 6 17.19 -14.86 -14.35
N ASP A 7 16.88 -14.74 -15.63
CA ASP A 7 16.03 -13.67 -16.17
C ASP A 7 14.62 -14.17 -16.46
N PHE A 8 13.62 -13.35 -16.15
CA PHE A 8 12.21 -13.67 -16.35
C PHE A 8 11.55 -12.68 -17.31
N GLY A 9 10.80 -13.21 -18.28
CA GLY A 9 9.92 -12.45 -19.16
C GLY A 9 8.44 -12.69 -18.82
N ILE A 10 7.65 -11.62 -18.69
CA ILE A 10 6.19 -11.72 -18.50
C ILE A 10 5.51 -10.96 -19.64
N ALA A 11 4.71 -11.67 -20.45
CA ALA A 11 3.81 -11.05 -21.42
C ALA A 11 2.37 -10.99 -20.88
N LYS A 12 1.75 -9.81 -21.01
CA LYS A 12 0.37 -9.57 -20.58
C LYS A 12 -0.52 -9.32 -21.79
N GLY A 13 -1.40 -10.27 -22.09
CA GLY A 13 -2.41 -10.15 -23.16
C GLY A 13 -1.88 -10.43 -24.57
N LEU A 14 -0.73 -11.10 -24.69
CA LEU A 14 -0.10 -11.46 -25.95
C LEU A 14 0.04 -12.99 -26.00
N ALA A 15 -0.41 -13.60 -27.10
CA ALA A 15 -0.22 -15.02 -27.39
C ALA A 15 0.87 -15.21 -28.44
N ASN A 16 1.47 -16.40 -28.47
CA ASN A 16 2.50 -16.81 -29.43
C ASN A 16 3.76 -15.92 -29.42
N LEU A 17 4.33 -15.67 -28.23
CA LEU A 17 5.73 -15.24 -28.17
C LEU A 17 6.56 -16.27 -28.95
N THR A 18 7.19 -15.85 -30.05
CA THR A 18 8.05 -16.73 -30.86
C THR A 18 9.23 -17.24 -30.04
N GLU A 19 9.86 -18.31 -30.53
CA GLU A 19 11.01 -18.98 -29.89
C GLU A 19 12.10 -17.97 -29.51
N MET A 20 12.56 -18.06 -28.26
CA MET A 20 13.70 -17.29 -27.77
C MET A 20 14.97 -17.83 -28.43
N VAL A 21 15.64 -17.01 -29.22
CA VAL A 21 16.87 -17.41 -29.92
C VAL A 21 18.07 -16.77 -29.22
N VAL A 22 19.07 -17.59 -28.94
CA VAL A 22 20.36 -17.17 -28.40
C VAL A 22 21.24 -16.74 -29.57
N ILE A 23 21.81 -15.53 -29.53
CA ILE A 23 22.76 -15.08 -30.56
C ILE A 23 24.18 -15.10 -29.99
N ASP A 24 25.10 -15.69 -30.74
CA ASP A 24 26.53 -15.68 -30.47
C ASP A 24 27.23 -14.51 -31.20
N ALA A 25 26.76 -13.28 -31.00
CA ALA A 25 27.17 -12.11 -31.79
C ALA A 25 27.98 -11.05 -31.04
N LEU A 26 28.29 -11.23 -29.75
CA LEU A 26 29.08 -10.27 -28.98
C LEU A 26 30.11 -11.00 -28.13
N SER A 27 31.34 -10.49 -28.13
CA SER A 27 32.47 -10.97 -27.31
C SER A 27 32.32 -10.65 -25.82
N ILE A 28 31.09 -10.73 -25.30
CA ILE A 28 30.75 -10.48 -23.90
C ILE A 28 30.37 -11.84 -23.31
N ASP A 29 30.82 -12.12 -22.09
CA ASP A 29 30.63 -13.39 -21.36
C ASP A 29 29.15 -13.71 -20.98
N HIS A 30 28.20 -13.03 -21.63
CA HIS A 30 26.76 -13.19 -21.50
C HIS A 30 26.14 -13.25 -22.91
N LEU A 31 25.61 -14.43 -23.28
CA LEU A 31 24.93 -14.63 -24.55
C LEU A 31 23.58 -13.90 -24.55
N PRO A 32 23.38 -12.88 -25.41
CA PRO A 32 22.12 -12.17 -25.47
C PRO A 32 21.00 -13.04 -26.07
N ILE A 33 19.82 -12.97 -25.45
CA ILE A 33 18.60 -13.62 -25.92
C ILE A 33 17.68 -12.54 -26.50
N TYR A 34 17.14 -12.79 -27.69
CA TYR A 34 16.11 -11.95 -28.30
C TYR A 34 14.91 -12.79 -28.74
N PHE A 35 13.75 -12.15 -28.82
CA PHE A 35 12.51 -12.76 -29.29
C PHE A 35 11.76 -11.79 -30.21
N ASN A 36 11.03 -12.32 -31.19
CA ASN A 36 10.36 -11.50 -32.20
C ASN A 36 8.92 -11.15 -31.79
N ILE A 37 8.60 -9.86 -31.80
CA ILE A 37 7.31 -9.31 -31.33
C ILE A 37 6.35 -9.02 -32.51
N ARG A 38 6.78 -9.18 -33.77
CA ARG A 38 6.07 -8.64 -34.94
C ARG A 38 4.67 -9.25 -35.17
N ASP A 39 4.43 -10.51 -34.81
CA ASP A 39 3.18 -11.23 -35.12
C ASP A 39 2.38 -11.68 -33.89
N LEU A 40 2.43 -10.92 -32.79
CA LEU A 40 1.72 -11.30 -31.57
C LEU A 40 0.21 -11.12 -31.70
N LYS A 41 -0.54 -12.21 -31.56
CA LYS A 41 -2.00 -12.16 -31.45
C LYS A 41 -2.40 -11.64 -30.08
N ARG A 42 -3.27 -10.63 -30.05
CA ARG A 42 -3.83 -10.11 -28.80
C ARG A 42 -4.81 -11.12 -28.21
N ILE A 43 -4.59 -11.54 -26.98
CA ILE A 43 -5.55 -12.35 -26.24
C ILE A 43 -6.72 -11.43 -25.90
N GLN A 44 -7.88 -11.69 -26.49
CA GLN A 44 -9.11 -11.01 -26.08
C GLN A 44 -9.54 -11.56 -24.72
N PRO A 45 -9.75 -10.72 -23.71
CA PRO A 45 -10.27 -11.18 -22.44
C PRO A 45 -11.70 -11.68 -22.65
N ASN A 46 -12.09 -12.76 -21.97
CA ASN A 46 -13.49 -13.18 -21.91
C ASN A 46 -14.36 -12.00 -21.46
N ASP A 47 -15.52 -11.78 -22.06
CA ASP A 47 -16.41 -10.68 -21.70
C ASP A 47 -17.19 -10.93 -20.39
N PHE A 48 -17.10 -12.15 -19.86
CA PHE A 48 -17.81 -12.59 -18.66
C PHE A 48 -16.86 -13.24 -17.65
N ARG A 49 -17.26 -13.22 -16.38
CA ARG A 49 -16.64 -13.98 -15.29
C ARG A 49 -17.67 -14.87 -14.61
N TYR A 50 -17.21 -15.99 -14.08
CA TYR A 50 -18.04 -16.82 -13.21
C TYR A 50 -18.20 -16.13 -11.85
N SER A 51 -19.44 -15.98 -11.38
CA SER A 51 -19.74 -15.56 -10.01
C SER A 51 -20.13 -16.78 -9.15
N TYR A 52 -19.59 -16.80 -7.93
CA TYR A 52 -19.82 -17.86 -6.94
C TYR A 52 -20.57 -17.37 -5.70
N GLU A 53 -21.06 -16.12 -5.70
CA GLU A 53 -21.74 -15.51 -4.54
C GLU A 53 -22.99 -16.31 -4.10
N ASP A 54 -23.75 -16.88 -5.05
CA ASP A 54 -24.90 -17.76 -4.78
C ASP A 54 -24.72 -19.17 -5.37
N PHE A 55 -23.50 -19.72 -5.31
CA PHE A 55 -23.23 -20.99 -5.99
C PHE A 55 -24.02 -22.15 -5.37
N ASP A 56 -24.91 -22.78 -6.14
CA ASP A 56 -25.71 -23.92 -5.68
C ASP A 56 -24.88 -25.21 -5.69
N PHE A 57 -24.24 -25.49 -4.56
CA PHE A 57 -23.47 -26.70 -4.35
C PHE A 57 -24.31 -27.99 -4.42
N ARG A 58 -25.63 -27.93 -4.17
CA ARG A 58 -26.49 -29.13 -4.25
C ARG A 58 -26.73 -29.52 -5.69
N GLU A 59 -27.09 -28.57 -6.54
CA GLU A 59 -27.27 -28.80 -7.98
C GLU A 59 -25.94 -29.16 -8.67
N TYR A 60 -24.83 -28.52 -8.28
CA TYR A 60 -23.49 -28.89 -8.75
C TYR A 60 -23.15 -30.35 -8.43
N ARG A 61 -23.39 -30.78 -7.19
CA ARG A 61 -23.08 -32.15 -6.76
C ARG A 61 -23.93 -33.18 -7.51
N LYS A 62 -25.23 -32.89 -7.69
CA LYS A 62 -26.15 -33.74 -8.43
C LYS A 62 -25.70 -33.92 -9.89
N ARG A 63 -25.43 -32.82 -10.59
CA ARG A 63 -24.96 -32.85 -11.99
C ARG A 63 -23.61 -33.53 -12.15
N LEU A 64 -22.69 -33.30 -11.21
CA LEU A 64 -21.38 -33.95 -11.24
C LEU A 64 -21.55 -35.48 -11.09
N GLN A 65 -22.39 -35.94 -10.16
CA GLN A 65 -22.69 -37.36 -9.98
C GLN A 65 -23.33 -37.99 -11.22
N ASP A 66 -24.22 -37.28 -11.92
CA ASP A 66 -24.84 -37.75 -13.15
C ASP A 66 -23.82 -37.85 -14.30
N LEU A 67 -22.86 -36.93 -14.38
CA LEU A 67 -21.81 -36.86 -15.42
C LEU A 67 -20.60 -37.76 -15.14
N THR A 68 -20.33 -38.13 -13.88
CA THR A 68 -19.15 -38.93 -13.49
C THR A 68 -19.45 -40.42 -13.29
N ARG A 69 -20.37 -41.01 -14.07
CA ARG A 69 -20.48 -42.47 -14.18
C ARG A 69 -19.28 -43.02 -14.96
N ILE A 70 -18.12 -43.03 -14.30
CA ILE A 70 -16.88 -43.60 -14.85
C ILE A 70 -16.99 -45.11 -14.73
N THR A 71 -16.69 -45.83 -15.81
CA THR A 71 -16.60 -47.30 -15.80
C THR A 71 -15.47 -47.74 -14.87
N ASN A 72 -15.77 -48.61 -13.91
CA ASN A 72 -14.85 -49.06 -12.84
C ASN A 72 -13.65 -49.93 -13.31
N ARG A 73 -13.45 -50.14 -14.62
CA ARG A 73 -12.31 -50.89 -15.15
C ARG A 73 -11.35 -49.96 -15.87
N ILE A 74 -10.19 -49.75 -15.28
CA ILE A 74 -9.07 -48.97 -15.84
C ILE A 74 -7.87 -49.92 -15.86
N ASP A 75 -7.69 -50.60 -16.99
CA ASP A 75 -6.71 -51.68 -17.10
C ASP A 75 -5.43 -51.25 -17.84
N THR A 76 -5.36 -50.01 -18.35
CA THR A 76 -4.18 -49.46 -19.05
C THR A 76 -3.90 -47.99 -18.69
N VAL A 77 -2.67 -47.52 -18.91
CA VAL A 77 -2.24 -46.14 -18.65
C VAL A 77 -2.98 -45.14 -19.54
N GLU A 78 -3.24 -45.49 -20.80
CA GLU A 78 -3.99 -44.64 -21.73
C GLU A 78 -5.47 -44.55 -21.34
N ALA A 79 -6.02 -45.61 -20.73
CA ALA A 79 -7.37 -45.59 -20.18
C ALA A 79 -7.44 -44.68 -18.94
N LEU A 80 -6.39 -44.67 -18.11
CA LEU A 80 -6.28 -43.77 -16.97
C LEU A 80 -6.21 -42.30 -17.40
N GLU A 81 -5.35 -41.95 -18.36
CA GLU A 81 -5.24 -40.58 -18.85
C GLU A 81 -6.54 -40.07 -19.49
N ARG A 82 -7.22 -40.93 -20.25
CA ARG A 82 -8.55 -40.62 -20.81
C ARG A 82 -9.58 -40.38 -19.70
N ALA A 83 -9.63 -41.23 -18.69
CA ALA A 83 -10.55 -41.08 -17.56
C ALA A 83 -10.29 -39.77 -16.78
N VAL A 84 -9.02 -39.41 -16.55
CA VAL A 84 -8.65 -38.15 -15.89
C VAL A 84 -9.03 -36.95 -16.74
N LYS A 85 -8.81 -37.02 -18.06
CA LYS A 85 -9.19 -35.96 -19.00
C LYS A 85 -10.71 -35.78 -19.07
N ASP A 86 -11.47 -36.86 -19.08
CA ASP A 86 -12.93 -36.84 -19.06
C ASP A 86 -13.48 -36.33 -17.73
N LEU A 87 -12.88 -36.72 -16.61
CA LEU A 87 -13.21 -36.16 -15.29
C LEU A 87 -12.97 -34.65 -15.24
N ALA A 88 -11.80 -34.18 -15.70
CA ALA A 88 -11.48 -32.76 -15.76
C ALA A 88 -12.49 -31.99 -16.64
N LYS A 89 -12.86 -32.57 -17.79
CA LYS A 89 -13.84 -32.00 -18.71
C LYS A 89 -15.24 -31.95 -18.08
N ASN A 90 -15.64 -32.98 -17.34
CA ASN A 90 -16.94 -33.04 -16.67
C ASN A 90 -17.03 -32.06 -15.50
N ILE A 91 -15.96 -31.91 -14.71
CA ILE A 91 -15.87 -30.89 -13.66
C ILE A 91 -16.04 -29.49 -14.27
N GLN A 92 -15.28 -29.19 -15.34
CA GLN A 92 -15.37 -27.90 -16.02
C GLN A 92 -16.76 -27.65 -16.60
N ARG A 93 -17.36 -28.62 -17.30
CA ARG A 93 -18.72 -28.48 -17.85
C ARG A 93 -19.78 -28.26 -16.78
N THR A 94 -19.68 -28.99 -15.67
CA THR A 94 -20.63 -28.85 -14.55
C THR A 94 -20.48 -27.48 -13.89
N GLN A 95 -19.24 -27.04 -13.68
CA GLN A 95 -18.94 -25.71 -13.15
C GLN A 95 -19.50 -24.62 -14.05
N GLN A 96 -19.30 -24.72 -15.37
CA GLN A 96 -19.81 -23.75 -16.35
C GLN A 96 -21.34 -23.72 -16.44
N ALA A 97 -22.00 -24.86 -16.23
CA ALA A 97 -23.45 -24.96 -16.26
C ALA A 97 -24.13 -24.41 -14.99
N VAL A 98 -23.45 -24.45 -13.84
CA VAL A 98 -24.01 -24.02 -12.54
C VAL A 98 -23.56 -22.62 -12.15
N ALA A 99 -22.33 -22.22 -12.51
CA ALA A 99 -21.84 -20.89 -12.21
C ALA A 99 -22.54 -19.84 -13.08
N LYS A 100 -23.04 -18.77 -12.46
CA LYS A 100 -23.65 -17.66 -13.17
C LYS A 100 -22.57 -16.90 -13.95
N ASN A 101 -22.78 -16.71 -15.26
CA ASN A 101 -21.99 -15.80 -16.07
C ASN A 101 -22.41 -14.37 -15.74
N VAL A 102 -21.54 -13.63 -15.06
CA VAL A 102 -21.74 -12.21 -14.77
C VAL A 102 -20.88 -11.43 -15.76
N PRO A 103 -21.40 -10.38 -16.41
CA PRO A 103 -20.58 -9.52 -17.25
C PRO A 103 -19.38 -9.05 -16.44
N ASN A 104 -18.22 -9.04 -17.09
CA ASN A 104 -17.09 -8.35 -16.49
C ASN A 104 -17.51 -6.91 -16.19
N ARG A 105 -16.94 -6.35 -15.10
CA ARG A 105 -17.25 -4.97 -14.69
C ARG A 105 -17.29 -4.08 -15.93
N PRO A 106 -18.33 -3.23 -16.09
CA PRO A 106 -18.52 -2.47 -17.32
C PRO A 106 -17.20 -1.83 -17.73
N ARG A 107 -16.84 -2.00 -19.02
CA ARG A 107 -15.67 -1.34 -19.57
C ARG A 107 -15.81 0.15 -19.25
N ARG A 108 -14.70 0.79 -18.88
CA ARG A 108 -14.67 2.19 -18.41
C ARG A 108 -15.26 3.17 -19.42
N ASP A 109 -15.42 2.71 -20.65
CA ASP A 109 -15.89 3.41 -21.83
C ASP A 109 -17.34 3.94 -21.70
N ASN A 110 -18.13 3.43 -20.74
CA ASN A 110 -19.51 3.88 -20.47
C ASN A 110 -19.65 4.77 -19.22
N LEU A 111 -18.55 5.26 -18.65
CA LEU A 111 -18.60 6.17 -17.50
C LEU A 111 -18.77 7.62 -18.00
N PRO A 112 -19.65 8.44 -17.38
CA PRO A 112 -19.70 9.87 -17.63
C PRO A 112 -18.31 10.51 -17.53
N GLU A 113 -18.05 11.50 -18.37
CA GLU A 113 -16.74 12.15 -18.50
C GLU A 113 -16.20 12.67 -17.16
N GLU A 114 -17.09 13.22 -16.33
CA GLU A 114 -16.78 13.64 -14.96
C GLU A 114 -16.21 12.50 -14.10
N ILE A 115 -16.78 11.28 -14.18
CA ILE A 115 -16.30 10.14 -13.39
C ILE A 115 -14.97 9.62 -13.95
N LEU A 116 -14.78 9.66 -15.27
CA LEU A 116 -13.49 9.34 -15.89
C LEU A 116 -12.39 10.30 -15.45
N ASP A 117 -12.68 11.60 -15.37
CA ASP A 117 -11.77 12.61 -14.87
C ASP A 117 -11.41 12.39 -13.40
N LEU A 118 -12.40 12.09 -12.57
CA LEU A 118 -12.19 11.74 -11.16
C LEU A 118 -11.28 10.49 -11.02
N ILE A 119 -11.49 9.45 -11.82
CA ILE A 119 -10.67 8.23 -11.83
C ILE A 119 -9.25 8.53 -12.33
N ASN A 120 -9.12 9.31 -13.40
CA ASN A 120 -7.84 9.67 -14.00
C ASN A 120 -7.02 10.53 -13.05
N ALA A 121 -7.65 11.49 -12.39
CA ALA A 121 -6.99 12.34 -11.42
C ALA A 121 -6.57 11.56 -10.16
N LYS A 122 -7.40 10.65 -9.64
CA LYS A 122 -7.00 9.68 -8.59
C LYS A 122 -5.78 8.87 -9.00
N ASN A 123 -5.80 8.30 -10.21
CA ASN A 123 -4.70 7.47 -10.71
C ASN A 123 -3.43 8.29 -10.96
N ARG A 124 -3.55 9.56 -11.39
CA ARG A 124 -2.42 10.50 -11.50
C ARG A 124 -1.79 10.76 -10.14
N ILE A 125 -2.59 11.05 -9.11
CA ILE A 125 -2.10 11.26 -7.74
C ILE A 125 -1.38 9.99 -7.24
N ARG A 126 -1.98 8.81 -7.41
CA ARG A 126 -1.36 7.54 -7.03
C ARG A 126 -0.05 7.28 -7.77
N LYS A 127 0.01 7.44 -9.09
CA LYS A 127 1.23 7.22 -9.89
C LYS A 127 2.32 8.22 -9.52
N ARG A 128 1.95 9.48 -9.30
CA ARG A 128 2.86 10.54 -8.88
C ARG A 128 3.41 10.28 -7.47
N TRP A 129 2.59 9.80 -6.55
CA TRP A 129 3.03 9.31 -5.24
C TRP A 129 4.04 8.17 -5.37
N GLN A 130 3.73 7.16 -6.19
CA GLN A 130 4.62 6.01 -6.42
C GLN A 130 5.98 6.42 -7.02
N ARG A 131 6.01 7.47 -7.87
CA ARG A 131 7.22 7.94 -8.55
C ARG A 131 8.04 8.97 -7.77
N PHE A 132 7.42 10.00 -7.21
CA PHE A 132 8.14 11.19 -6.73
C PHE A 132 8.21 11.30 -5.20
N ARG A 133 7.38 10.56 -4.46
CA ARG A 133 7.36 10.53 -2.99
C ARG A 133 7.36 11.93 -2.30
N GLN A 134 6.89 12.99 -2.96
CA GLN A 134 6.84 14.36 -2.41
C GLN A 134 5.89 14.45 -1.20
N SER A 135 6.17 15.35 -0.26
CA SER A 135 5.44 15.46 1.02
C SER A 135 3.95 15.83 0.85
N ALA A 136 3.62 16.75 -0.07
CA ALA A 136 2.23 17.13 -0.35
C ALA A 136 1.39 15.97 -0.92
N ASP A 137 1.99 15.12 -1.76
CA ASP A 137 1.29 13.97 -2.37
C ASP A 137 0.92 12.91 -1.33
N ARG A 138 1.63 12.83 -0.19
CA ARG A 138 1.32 11.89 0.91
C ARG A 138 0.11 12.32 1.71
N LEU A 139 -0.03 13.62 1.97
CA LEU A 139 -1.20 14.17 2.64
C LEU A 139 -2.44 13.92 1.79
N LEU A 140 -2.38 14.23 0.49
CA LEU A 140 -3.48 13.97 -0.45
C LEU A 140 -3.84 12.47 -0.52
N TYR A 141 -2.84 11.59 -0.48
CA TYR A 141 -3.08 10.15 -0.40
C TYR A 141 -3.84 9.77 0.87
N LYS A 142 -3.45 10.25 2.07
CA LYS A 142 -4.16 9.93 3.31
C LYS A 142 -5.59 10.45 3.30
N LEU A 143 -5.78 11.69 2.88
CA LEU A 143 -7.11 12.32 2.80
C LEU A 143 -8.05 11.50 1.91
N PHE A 144 -7.57 11.02 0.78
CA PHE A 144 -8.37 10.21 -0.12
C PHE A 144 -8.51 8.74 0.32
N ALA A 145 -7.40 8.05 0.58
CA ALA A 145 -7.36 6.60 0.72
C ALA A 145 -7.56 6.09 2.16
N VAL A 146 -7.28 6.92 3.17
CA VAL A 146 -7.44 6.55 4.59
C VAL A 146 -8.72 7.18 5.15
N HIS A 147 -8.95 8.46 4.85
CA HIS A 147 -10.10 9.21 5.38
C HIS A 147 -11.32 9.23 4.47
N SER A 148 -11.23 8.64 3.27
CA SER A 148 -12.33 8.56 2.29
C SER A 148 -12.97 9.92 1.96
N LEU A 149 -12.18 11.01 1.97
CA LEU A 149 -12.70 12.34 1.63
C LEU A 149 -13.14 12.41 0.16
N PRO A 150 -14.24 13.12 -0.14
CA PRO A 150 -14.67 13.40 -1.50
C PRO A 150 -13.55 14.00 -2.35
N LEU A 151 -13.43 13.53 -3.60
CA LEU A 151 -12.35 13.94 -4.49
C LEU A 151 -12.29 15.45 -4.76
N TYR A 152 -13.43 16.13 -4.81
CA TYR A 152 -13.47 17.58 -5.00
C TYR A 152 -12.76 18.33 -3.86
N LEU A 153 -12.90 17.88 -2.59
CA LEU A 153 -12.16 18.45 -1.45
C LEU A 153 -10.67 18.15 -1.53
N VAL A 154 -10.31 16.94 -1.97
CA VAL A 154 -8.91 16.56 -2.17
C VAL A 154 -8.27 17.43 -3.26
N PHE A 155 -8.97 17.75 -4.35
CA PHE A 155 -8.47 18.67 -5.38
C PHE A 155 -8.40 20.11 -4.91
N LEU A 156 -9.38 20.57 -4.14
CA LEU A 156 -9.33 21.90 -3.52
C LEU A 156 -8.08 22.03 -2.64
N LEU A 157 -7.80 21.04 -1.79
CA LEU A 157 -6.61 21.00 -0.96
C LEU A 157 -5.32 20.85 -1.79
N ALA A 158 -5.33 20.04 -2.84
CA ALA A 158 -4.20 19.91 -3.75
C ALA A 158 -3.87 21.24 -4.45
N SER A 159 -4.90 21.97 -4.89
CA SER A 159 -4.77 23.32 -5.44
C SER A 159 -4.25 24.30 -4.40
N TYR A 160 -4.82 24.27 -3.20
CA TYR A 160 -4.42 25.10 -2.06
C TYR A 160 -2.93 24.94 -1.70
N LEU A 161 -2.40 23.71 -1.78
CA LEU A 161 -1.03 23.33 -1.43
C LEU A 161 -0.01 23.55 -2.58
N LYS A 162 -0.44 23.84 -3.80
CA LYS A 162 0.43 23.93 -4.99
C LYS A 162 0.76 25.39 -5.34
N ASN A 163 1.99 25.63 -5.83
CA ASN A 163 2.40 26.86 -6.54
C ASN A 163 2.05 28.19 -5.84
N ARG A 164 2.43 28.37 -4.57
CA ARG A 164 2.35 29.68 -3.92
C ARG A 164 3.65 30.46 -4.08
N PRO A 165 3.67 31.55 -4.87
CA PRO A 165 4.76 32.51 -4.78
C PRO A 165 4.60 33.30 -3.47
N ILE A 166 5.58 33.19 -2.58
CA ILE A 166 5.68 34.06 -1.40
C ILE A 166 6.52 35.28 -1.74
N HIS A 167 6.21 36.39 -1.10
CA HIS A 167 7.06 37.57 -1.03
C HIS A 167 6.93 38.14 0.38
N VAL A 168 7.99 38.78 0.86
CA VAL A 168 8.01 39.44 2.16
C VAL A 168 7.77 40.92 1.92
N LYS A 169 6.81 41.51 2.65
CA LYS A 169 6.63 42.96 2.67
C LYS A 169 7.13 43.47 4.02
N VAL A 170 8.11 44.36 4.00
CA VAL A 170 8.58 45.09 5.18
C VAL A 170 8.35 46.56 4.89
N GLU A 171 7.49 47.21 5.66
CA GLU A 171 7.03 48.58 5.44
C GLU A 171 6.52 48.80 3.99
N ASN A 172 7.17 49.67 3.23
CA ASN A 172 6.84 49.99 1.83
C ASN A 172 7.61 49.16 0.80
N SER A 173 8.51 48.29 1.24
CA SER A 173 9.34 47.47 0.34
C SER A 173 8.84 46.04 0.26
N THR A 174 8.77 45.52 -0.96
CA THR A 174 8.31 44.16 -1.24
C THR A 174 9.44 43.34 -1.87
N SER A 175 9.73 42.15 -1.33
CA SER A 175 10.76 41.27 -1.88
C SER A 175 10.35 40.66 -3.22
N ALA A 176 11.33 40.12 -3.95
CA ALA A 176 11.05 39.28 -5.10
C ALA A 176 10.19 38.05 -4.72
N LYS A 177 9.31 37.65 -5.63
CA LYS A 177 8.46 36.46 -5.46
C LYS A 177 9.33 35.20 -5.52
N ARG A 178 9.34 34.39 -4.46
CA ARG A 178 9.97 33.05 -4.45
C ARG A 178 8.92 31.96 -4.45
N ARG A 179 9.13 30.92 -5.27
CA ARG A 179 8.28 29.72 -5.30
C ARG A 179 8.73 28.76 -4.21
N ILE A 180 7.82 28.36 -3.33
CA ILE A 180 8.07 27.30 -2.35
C ILE A 180 7.71 25.95 -2.99
N ALA A 181 8.66 25.02 -2.99
CA ALA A 181 8.45 23.65 -3.50
C ALA A 181 7.80 22.72 -2.45
N ALA A 182 7.91 23.04 -1.16
CA ALA A 182 7.30 22.28 -0.06
C ALA A 182 7.09 23.17 1.17
N GLY A 183 5.93 23.04 1.83
CA GLY A 183 5.53 23.85 2.98
C GLY A 183 4.34 24.77 2.67
N VAL A 184 3.55 25.08 3.69
CA VAL A 184 2.37 25.96 3.63
C VAL A 184 2.72 27.26 4.35
N PRO A 185 2.19 28.44 3.95
CA PRO A 185 2.40 29.67 4.69
C PRO A 185 2.05 29.49 6.17
N GLN A 186 2.94 29.95 7.06
CA GLN A 186 2.64 30.01 8.49
C GLN A 186 1.42 30.95 8.72
N GLY A 187 0.50 30.56 9.60
CA GLY A 187 -0.71 31.34 9.91
C GLY A 187 -2.00 30.87 9.23
N THR A 188 -2.01 29.72 8.55
CA THR A 188 -3.25 29.19 7.95
C THR A 188 -3.99 28.28 8.92
N VAL A 189 -5.26 28.60 9.19
CA VAL A 189 -6.16 27.88 10.13
C VAL A 189 -6.29 26.39 9.80
N ILE A 190 -6.12 26.00 8.54
CA ILE A 190 -6.29 24.62 8.07
C ILE A 190 -5.08 23.72 8.36
N LEU A 191 -3.90 24.29 8.65
CA LEU A 191 -2.67 23.50 8.79
C LEU A 191 -2.68 22.56 10.00
N PRO A 192 -3.09 23.00 11.21
CA PRO A 192 -3.24 22.09 12.35
C PRO A 192 -4.22 20.95 12.06
N VAL A 193 -5.34 21.25 11.40
CA VAL A 193 -6.36 20.25 11.03
C VAL A 193 -5.79 19.22 10.04
N LEU A 194 -5.06 19.67 9.02
CA LEU A 194 -4.41 18.78 8.06
C LEU A 194 -3.34 17.91 8.73
N TYR A 195 -2.61 18.45 9.71
CA TYR A 195 -1.65 17.65 10.48
C TYR A 195 -2.35 16.59 11.34
N THR A 196 -3.42 16.97 12.06
CA THR A 196 -4.24 16.02 12.83
C THR A 196 -4.77 14.89 11.95
N LEU A 197 -5.33 15.22 10.77
CA LEU A 197 -5.75 14.20 9.81
C LEU A 197 -4.57 13.37 9.30
N TYR A 198 -3.41 13.99 9.09
CA TYR A 198 -2.23 13.27 8.64
C TYR A 198 -1.74 12.23 9.64
N THR A 199 -1.88 12.45 10.94
CA THR A 199 -1.41 11.53 11.99
C THR A 199 -2.51 10.74 12.68
N ALA A 200 -3.78 10.91 12.28
CA ALA A 200 -4.95 10.28 12.91
C ALA A 200 -4.93 8.74 12.87
N ASP A 201 -4.23 8.15 11.89
CA ASP A 201 -4.05 6.70 11.71
C ASP A 201 -2.82 6.14 12.46
N ILE A 202 -2.27 6.89 13.43
CA ILE A 202 -1.16 6.41 14.25
C ILE A 202 -1.58 5.16 15.05
N SER A 203 -0.70 4.16 15.10
CA SER A 203 -0.98 2.89 15.78
C SER A 203 -1.23 3.09 17.27
N LYS A 204 -2.32 2.52 17.76
CA LYS A 204 -2.69 2.48 19.19
C LYS A 204 -2.48 1.06 19.73
N LEU A 205 -2.02 0.94 20.97
CA LEU A 205 -1.90 -0.33 21.68
C LEU A 205 -2.77 -0.33 22.92
N SER A 206 -3.22 -1.51 23.37
CA SER A 206 -3.97 -1.64 24.63
C SER A 206 -3.09 -1.42 25.88
N THR A 207 -1.77 -1.55 25.74
CA THR A 207 -0.80 -1.46 26.83
C THR A 207 -0.28 -0.04 27.08
N THR A 208 -0.60 0.91 26.20
CA THR A 208 -0.18 2.31 26.26
C THR A 208 -1.35 3.24 25.96
N LYS A 209 -1.26 4.49 26.41
CA LYS A 209 -2.15 5.58 25.99
C LYS A 209 -1.37 6.52 25.09
N ILE A 210 -1.99 7.02 24.04
CA ILE A 210 -1.41 8.04 23.15
C ILE A 210 -2.31 9.26 23.14
N ALA A 211 -1.72 10.44 23.30
CA ALA A 211 -2.38 11.72 23.17
C ALA A 211 -1.64 12.55 22.11
N GLN A 212 -2.38 13.26 21.27
CA GLN A 212 -1.83 14.09 20.20
C GLN A 212 -2.47 15.47 20.24
N TYR A 213 -1.65 16.50 20.13
CA TYR A 213 -2.10 17.88 20.00
C TYR A 213 -1.21 18.61 19.01
N ALA A 214 -1.75 18.95 17.83
CA ALA A 214 -0.94 19.41 16.71
C ALA A 214 0.28 18.49 16.49
N ASP A 215 1.49 19.04 16.45
CA ASP A 215 2.75 18.30 16.29
C ASP A 215 3.24 17.56 17.55
N ASP A 216 2.66 17.84 18.72
CA ASP A 216 3.01 17.18 19.97
C ASP A 216 2.31 15.82 20.08
N THR A 217 3.08 14.79 20.46
CA THR A 217 2.57 13.44 20.70
C THR A 217 3.14 12.92 22.02
N ALA A 218 2.26 12.58 22.96
CA ALA A 218 2.62 11.99 24.23
C ALA A 218 2.21 10.51 24.26
N ILE A 219 3.12 9.64 24.71
CA ILE A 219 2.87 8.22 24.94
C ILE A 219 3.04 7.93 26.43
N TYR A 220 2.01 7.35 27.03
CA TYR A 220 1.96 7.04 28.45
C TYR A 220 1.78 5.54 28.67
N ALA A 221 2.53 4.99 29.63
CA ALA A 221 2.32 3.64 30.13
C ALA A 221 2.48 3.62 31.65
N SER A 222 1.66 2.82 32.32
CA SER A 222 1.71 2.64 33.77
C SER A 222 1.86 1.16 34.13
N SER A 223 2.62 0.86 35.18
CA SER A 223 2.75 -0.46 35.75
C SER A 223 3.27 -0.33 37.18
N PHE A 224 3.07 -1.36 38.02
CA PHE A 224 3.70 -1.44 39.33
C PHE A 224 5.23 -1.43 39.21
N TYR A 225 5.77 -2.07 38.17
CA TYR A 225 7.20 -2.09 37.87
C TYR A 225 7.52 -1.11 36.74
N ALA A 226 8.36 -0.11 37.02
CA ALA A 226 8.77 0.91 36.04
C ALA A 226 9.39 0.32 34.76
N GLN A 227 10.13 -0.79 34.88
CA GLN A 227 10.71 -1.50 33.73
C GLN A 227 9.65 -2.07 32.79
N VAL A 228 8.51 -2.51 33.32
CA VAL A 228 7.39 -3.01 32.50
C VAL A 228 6.72 -1.85 31.77
N ALA A 229 6.49 -0.71 32.43
CA ALA A 229 5.97 0.50 31.78
C ALA A 229 6.91 0.98 30.67
N LYS A 230 8.21 1.02 30.93
CA LYS A 230 9.24 1.34 29.95
C LYS A 230 9.25 0.38 28.75
N SER A 231 9.18 -0.93 29.01
CA SER A 231 9.13 -1.96 27.96
C SER A 231 7.91 -1.78 27.06
N ARG A 232 6.74 -1.43 27.62
CA ARG A 232 5.53 -1.10 26.85
C ARG A 232 5.74 0.10 25.93
N ILE A 233 6.36 1.17 26.43
CA ILE A 233 6.70 2.35 25.61
C ILE A 233 7.70 1.99 24.51
N ALA A 234 8.77 1.26 24.85
CA ALA A 234 9.78 0.82 23.89
C ALA A 234 9.17 -0.05 22.77
N HIS A 235 8.29 -0.98 23.13
CA HIS A 235 7.55 -1.77 22.16
C HIS A 235 6.65 -0.90 21.27
N HIS A 236 5.92 0.07 21.83
CA HIS A 236 5.10 0.98 21.04
C HIS A 236 5.95 1.79 20.05
N LEU A 237 7.09 2.33 20.49
CA LEU A 237 8.04 3.05 19.65
C LEU A 237 8.60 2.18 18.51
N SER A 238 8.84 0.89 18.76
CA SER A 238 9.29 -0.06 17.73
C SER A 238 8.28 -0.21 16.58
N LEU A 239 6.98 -0.13 16.88
CA LEU A 239 5.91 -0.17 15.88
C LEU A 239 5.69 1.18 15.19
N LEU A 240 5.96 2.28 15.89
CA LEU A 240 5.87 3.63 15.31
C LEU A 240 7.04 3.96 14.39
N THR A 241 8.21 3.34 14.57
CA THR A 241 9.39 3.62 13.74
C THR A 241 9.12 3.39 12.24
N PRO A 242 8.61 2.22 11.81
CA PRO A 242 8.20 2.01 10.41
C PRO A 242 7.11 2.98 9.93
N TYR A 243 6.20 3.39 10.82
CA TYR A 243 5.15 4.36 10.49
C TYR A 243 5.76 5.74 10.20
N PHE A 244 6.65 6.23 11.07
CA PHE A 244 7.36 7.49 10.87
C PHE A 244 8.20 7.45 9.58
N ASP A 245 8.87 6.34 9.29
CA ASP A 245 9.69 6.18 8.08
C ASP A 245 8.84 6.13 6.80
N LYS A 246 7.70 5.44 6.84
CA LYS A 246 6.74 5.35 5.73
C LYS A 246 6.18 6.73 5.38
N TRP A 247 5.87 7.53 6.39
CA TRP A 247 5.26 8.85 6.23
C TRP A 247 6.30 10.00 6.19
N LYS A 248 7.59 9.70 6.42
CA LYS A 248 8.70 10.65 6.63
C LYS A 248 8.39 11.72 7.67
N LEU A 249 7.83 11.29 8.78
CA LEU A 249 7.76 12.10 10.00
C LEU A 249 9.13 12.00 10.67
N LYS A 250 9.76 13.15 10.88
CA LYS A 250 11.04 13.23 11.60
C LYS A 250 10.75 13.62 13.03
N VAL A 251 11.00 12.72 13.97
CA VAL A 251 10.97 13.07 15.39
C VAL A 251 12.14 14.00 15.68
N ASN A 252 11.93 15.00 16.53
CA ASN A 252 13.00 15.87 17.00
C ASN A 252 13.52 15.37 18.35
N PRO A 253 14.66 14.64 18.39
CA PRO A 253 15.14 14.07 19.64
C PRO A 253 15.50 15.13 20.68
N GLY A 254 15.94 16.32 20.24
CA GLY A 254 16.28 17.43 21.13
C GLY A 254 15.08 18.08 21.82
N LYS A 255 13.85 17.83 21.34
CA LYS A 255 12.59 18.24 21.97
C LYS A 255 11.83 17.08 22.59
N THR A 256 12.33 15.86 22.47
CA THR A 256 11.66 14.66 22.96
C THR A 256 12.16 14.35 24.35
N GLU A 257 11.25 14.28 25.31
CA GLU A 257 11.57 14.12 26.72
C GLU A 257 10.91 12.85 27.29
N LEU A 258 11.65 12.14 28.15
CA LEU A 258 11.13 11.01 28.92
C LEU A 258 10.96 11.44 30.38
N ILE A 259 9.73 11.35 30.89
CA ILE A 259 9.41 11.72 32.27
C ILE A 259 8.92 10.49 33.02
N ILE A 260 9.38 10.30 34.25
CA ILE A 260 9.00 9.19 35.12
C ILE A 260 8.27 9.75 36.33
N PHE A 261 6.98 9.46 36.44
CA PHE A 261 6.18 9.80 37.61
C PHE A 261 6.18 8.62 38.59
N SER A 262 6.66 8.83 39.83
CA SER A 262 6.70 7.80 40.88
C SER A 262 6.44 8.41 42.26
N ARG A 263 5.72 7.67 43.13
CA ARG A 263 5.49 8.05 44.53
C ARG A 263 6.68 7.73 45.45
N LYS A 264 7.64 6.91 45.01
CA LYS A 264 8.87 6.55 45.73
C LYS A 264 10.08 7.00 44.92
N PHE A 265 11.15 7.43 45.61
CA PHE A 265 12.42 7.74 44.97
C PHE A 265 12.89 6.52 44.18
N THR A 266 12.91 6.67 42.86
CA THR A 266 13.25 5.58 41.94
C THR A 266 14.75 5.65 41.71
N ASN A 267 15.46 4.62 42.17
CA ASN A 267 16.91 4.53 41.99
C ASN A 267 17.28 4.66 40.50
N ASN A 268 18.41 5.31 40.21
CA ASN A 268 18.94 5.61 38.87
C ASN A 268 19.09 4.39 37.91
N LYS A 269 18.74 3.16 38.36
CA LYS A 269 18.72 1.92 37.56
C LYS A 269 17.62 1.88 36.49
N ILE A 270 16.62 2.77 36.52
CA ILE A 270 15.59 2.88 35.47
C ILE A 270 16.10 3.72 34.27
N LEU A 271 17.22 4.44 34.43
CA LEU A 271 17.70 5.50 33.54
C LEU A 271 18.34 5.07 32.21
N ALA A 272 18.34 3.77 31.84
CA ALA A 272 18.82 3.42 30.51
C ALA A 272 17.96 4.15 29.45
N PRO A 273 18.58 4.84 28.47
CA PRO A 273 17.84 5.68 27.53
C PRO A 273 16.84 4.87 26.69
N LEU A 274 15.70 5.48 26.36
CA LEU A 274 14.80 4.94 25.34
C LEU A 274 15.33 5.31 23.96
N MET A 275 15.21 4.42 22.98
CA MET A 275 15.63 4.71 21.61
C MET A 275 14.43 5.15 20.78
N VAL A 276 14.54 6.31 20.13
CA VAL A 276 13.57 6.82 19.16
C VAL A 276 14.30 7.11 17.86
N GLN A 277 13.95 6.43 16.76
CA GLN A 277 14.65 6.54 15.47
C GLN A 277 16.19 6.50 15.62
N ASN A 278 16.70 5.51 16.37
CA ASN A 278 18.12 5.32 16.72
C ASN A 278 18.78 6.43 17.54
N THR A 279 18.00 7.35 18.12
CA THR A 279 18.52 8.38 19.02
C THR A 279 18.14 8.07 20.47
N PRO A 280 19.10 8.09 21.42
CA PRO A 280 18.81 7.89 22.84
C PRO A 280 18.13 9.13 23.44
N ILE A 281 16.96 8.92 24.04
CA ILE A 281 16.22 9.91 24.82
C ILE A 281 16.55 9.72 26.30
N LYS A 282 17.13 10.77 26.90
CA LYS A 282 17.48 10.77 28.33
C LYS A 282 16.26 11.16 29.18
N PRO A 283 16.10 10.57 30.37
CA PRO A 283 15.08 11.00 31.32
C PRO A 283 15.34 12.44 31.80
N VAL A 284 14.30 13.25 31.89
CA VAL A 284 14.33 14.60 32.49
C VAL A 284 13.46 14.62 33.75
N LYS A 285 13.78 15.53 34.69
CA LYS A 285 13.06 15.67 35.96
C LYS A 285 11.84 16.57 35.87
N GLU A 286 11.86 17.56 34.97
CA GLU A 286 10.81 18.58 34.78
C GLU A 286 10.74 19.00 33.31
N VAL A 287 9.58 19.54 32.88
CA VAL A 287 9.32 20.05 31.52
C VAL A 287 9.53 21.56 31.51
N LYS A 288 10.08 22.10 30.42
CA LYS A 288 10.16 23.54 30.17
C LYS A 288 8.85 24.15 29.70
#